data_AF-A0A1F5TP28-F1
#
_entry.id   AF-A0A1F5TP28-F1
#
_cell.length_a   1.000
_cell.length_b   1.000
_cell.length_c   1.000
_cell.angle_alpha   90.00
_cell.angle_beta   90.00
_cell.angle_gamma   90.00
#
_symmetry.space_group_name_H-M   'P 1'
#
loop_
_entity.id
_entity.type
_entity.pdbx_description
1 polymer ?
#
loop_
_entity_poly.entity_id
_entity_poly.type
_entity_poly.pdbx_seq_one_letter_code
_entity_poly.pdbx_strand_id
1 'polypeptide(L)'
;MSKLQEIFNRMLESKKEQREIKKMYRDALSTSKVYQDVLEELKVLKDRKKKIEDNIKDNFRSEFDKLDTLKTDIESDKMLISDVAINQLVKGEMVEITDQYENKYEPIFSVRFKKR
;
A
#
# COMPACT_ATOMS: atom_id res chain seq x y z
N MET A 1 -8.45 35.46 42.44
CA MET A 1 -8.48 34.65 41.20
C MET A 1 -8.94 33.26 41.57
N SER A 2 -9.84 32.63 40.80
CA SER A 2 -10.21 31.23 41.06
C SER A 2 -9.00 30.32 40.81
N LYS A 3 -8.80 29.29 41.64
CA LYS A 3 -7.73 28.28 41.48
C LYS A 3 -7.73 27.66 40.07
N LEU A 4 -8.90 27.59 39.43
CA LEU A 4 -9.05 27.14 38.04
C LEU A 4 -8.39 28.10 37.03
N GLN A 5 -8.51 29.41 37.24
CA GLN A 5 -7.91 30.44 36.38
C GLN A 5 -6.39 30.42 36.47
N GLU A 6 -5.83 30.19 37.66
CA GLU A 6 -4.38 30.07 37.86
C GLU A 6 -3.80 28.83 37.16
N ILE A 7 -4.49 27.69 37.23
CA ILE A 7 -4.11 26.47 36.51
C ILE A 7 -4.18 26.68 34.99
N PHE A 8 -5.23 27.35 34.51
CA PHE A 8 -5.39 27.65 33.09
C PHE A 8 -4.29 28.59 32.57
N ASN A 9 -3.98 29.66 33.31
CA ASN A 9 -2.89 30.58 32.95
C ASN A 9 -1.54 29.85 32.92
N ARG A 10 -1.24 29.01 33.91
CA ARG A 10 -0.02 28.17 33.91
C ARG A 10 0.05 27.25 32.70
N MET A 11 -1.07 26.65 32.29
CA MET A 11 -1.13 25.81 31.09
C MET A 11 -0.81 26.59 29.81
N LEU A 12 -1.33 27.82 29.68
CA LEU A 12 -1.05 28.66 28.53
C LEU A 12 0.42 29.05 28.44
N GLU A 13 1.04 29.42 29.56
CA GLU A 13 2.47 29.73 29.62
C GLU A 13 3.31 28.50 29.25
N SER A 14 3.03 27.32 29.84
CA SER A 14 3.76 26.09 29.47
C SER A 14 3.59 25.73 27.99
N LYS A 15 2.42 25.98 27.37
CA LYS A 15 2.21 25.79 25.93
C LYS A 15 3.01 26.78 25.09
N LYS A 16 3.17 28.02 25.56
CA LYS A 16 3.97 29.05 24.90
C LYS A 16 5.45 28.67 24.93
N GLU A 17 5.98 28.34 26.11
CA GLU A 17 7.35 27.85 26.28
C GLU A 17 7.62 26.61 25.42
N GLN A 18 6.70 25.65 25.37
CA GLN A 18 6.83 24.47 24.51
C GLN A 18 6.98 24.85 23.04
N ARG A 19 6.20 25.84 22.56
CA ARG A 19 6.28 26.30 21.17
C ARG A 19 7.59 27.03 20.89
N GLU A 20 8.07 27.83 21.83
CA GLU A 20 9.34 28.54 21.73
C GLU A 20 10.52 27.56 21.65
N ILE A 21 10.58 26.56 22.53
CA ILE A 21 11.62 25.52 22.51
C ILE A 21 11.62 24.77 21.17
N LYS A 22 10.44 24.37 20.68
CA LYS A 22 10.31 23.71 19.37
C LYS A 22 10.75 24.61 18.22
N LYS A 23 10.52 25.92 18.32
CA LYS A 23 10.97 26.89 17.33
C LYS A 23 12.49 27.03 17.36
N MET A 24 13.08 27.27 18.54
CA MET A 24 14.53 27.37 18.71
C MET A 24 15.26 26.13 18.17
N TYR A 25 14.75 24.93 18.44
CA TYR A 25 15.32 23.70 17.91
C TYR A 25 15.29 23.66 16.38
N ARG A 26 14.16 24.03 15.76
CA ARG A 26 14.07 24.10 14.29
C ARG A 26 15.00 25.15 13.70
N ASP A 27 15.10 26.31 14.33
CA ASP A 27 15.97 27.41 13.89
C ASP A 27 17.46 27.02 14.01
N ALA A 28 17.82 26.28 15.07
CA ALA A 28 19.16 25.73 15.24
C ALA A 28 19.49 24.68 14.16
N LEU A 29 18.54 23.79 13.84
CA LEU A 29 18.70 22.85 12.73
C LEU A 29 18.85 23.57 11.38
N SER A 30 18.08 24.62 11.11
CA SER A 30 18.21 25.37 9.85
C SER A 30 19.52 26.14 9.73
N THR A 31 20.12 26.54 10.86
CA THR A 31 21.40 27.28 10.89
C THR A 31 22.62 26.36 10.87
N SER A 32 22.44 25.08 11.24
CA SER A 32 23.51 24.08 11.22
C SER A 32 23.88 23.71 9.78
N LYS A 33 25.04 24.18 9.31
CA LYS A 33 25.56 23.85 7.98
C LYS A 33 25.69 22.35 7.76
N VAL A 34 26.24 21.62 8.74
CA VAL A 34 26.38 20.15 8.68
C VAL A 34 25.03 19.46 8.47
N TYR A 35 23.98 19.94 9.13
CA TYR A 35 22.64 19.36 8.95
C TYR A 35 22.08 19.65 7.56
N GLN A 36 22.29 20.87 7.03
CA GLN A 36 21.88 21.21 5.66
C GLN A 36 22.64 20.38 4.62
N ASP A 37 23.95 20.23 4.77
CA ASP A 37 24.80 19.44 3.87
C ASP A 37 24.32 17.98 3.82
N VAL A 38 24.01 17.38 4.98
CA VAL A 38 23.45 16.01 5.05
C VAL A 38 22.06 15.92 4.41
N LEU A 39 21.21 16.94 4.54
CA LEU A 39 19.91 16.97 3.86
C LEU A 39 20.05 17.03 2.33
N GLU A 40 21.04 17.77 1.82
CA GLU A 40 21.34 17.82 0.40
C GLU A 40 21.88 16.48 -0.11
N GLU A 41 22.83 15.87 0.60
CA GLU A 41 23.33 14.53 0.29
C GLU A 41 22.20 13.50 0.26
N LEU A 42 21.30 13.55 1.23
CA LEU A 42 20.14 12.67 1.31
C LEU A 42 19.20 12.87 0.10
N LYS A 43 19.01 14.12 -0.35
CA LYS A 43 18.22 14.41 -1.56
C LYS A 43 18.89 13.80 -2.80
N VAL A 44 20.20 13.98 -2.96
CA VAL A 44 20.97 13.37 -4.06
C VAL A 44 20.88 11.85 -4.03
N LEU A 45 20.99 11.24 -2.85
CA LEU A 45 20.86 9.80 -2.67
C LEU A 45 19.45 9.29 -3.03
N LYS A 46 18.40 10.02 -2.65
CA LYS A 46 17.01 9.69 -3.02
C LYS A 46 16.81 9.75 -4.53
N ASP A 47 17.30 10.79 -5.18
CA ASP A 47 17.19 10.94 -6.63
C ASP A 47 17.97 9.84 -7.36
N ARG A 48 19.16 9.48 -6.85
CA ARG A 48 19.96 8.37 -7.38
C ARG A 48 19.24 7.02 -7.19
N LYS A 49 18.68 6.77 -6.00
CA LYS A 49 17.89 5.57 -5.73
C LYS A 49 16.72 5.47 -6.71
N LYS A 50 15.95 6.55 -6.87
CA LYS A 50 14.81 6.59 -7.79
C LYS A 50 15.23 6.29 -9.23
N LYS A 51 16.32 6.89 -9.73
CA LYS A 51 16.84 6.58 -11.07
C LYS A 51 17.21 5.10 -11.24
N ILE A 52 17.78 4.48 -10.21
CA ILE A 52 18.11 3.04 -10.25
C ILE A 52 16.83 2.22 -10.30
N GLU A 53 15.84 2.53 -9.46
CA GLU A 53 14.54 1.84 -9.45
C GLU A 53 13.80 2.00 -10.78
N ASP A 54 13.78 3.20 -11.36
CA ASP A 54 13.17 3.48 -12.66
C ASP A 54 13.88 2.69 -13.77
N ASN A 55 15.22 2.70 -13.81
CA ASN A 55 15.99 1.90 -14.78
C ASN A 55 15.74 0.40 -14.64
N ILE A 56 15.69 -0.13 -13.41
CA ILE A 56 15.38 -1.54 -13.17
C ILE A 56 13.96 -1.84 -13.63
N LYS A 57 13.00 -0.97 -13.31
CA LYS A 57 11.61 -1.13 -13.74
C LYS A 57 11.49 -1.15 -15.27
N ASP A 58 12.22 -0.29 -15.96
CA ASP A 58 12.27 -0.27 -17.42
C ASP A 58 12.87 -1.57 -17.99
N ASN A 59 13.92 -2.10 -17.37
CA ASN A 59 14.50 -3.39 -17.75
C ASN A 59 13.52 -4.56 -17.56
N PHE A 60 12.61 -4.46 -16.59
CA PHE A 60 11.59 -5.48 -16.29
C PHE A 60 10.25 -5.20 -16.96
N ARG A 61 10.17 -4.24 -17.89
CA ARG A 61 8.91 -3.87 -18.53
C ARG A 61 8.26 -5.05 -19.23
N SER A 62 9.05 -5.90 -19.89
CA SER A 62 8.54 -7.08 -20.58
C SER A 62 7.96 -8.13 -19.62
N GLU A 63 8.55 -8.25 -18.44
CA GLU A 63 8.15 -9.14 -17.37
C GLU A 63 6.87 -8.64 -16.69
N PHE A 64 6.73 -7.31 -16.54
CA PHE A 64 5.49 -6.71 -16.08
C PHE A 64 4.35 -6.85 -17.10
N ASP A 65 4.63 -6.69 -18.39
CA ASP A 65 3.64 -6.92 -19.45
C ASP A 65 3.19 -8.40 -19.46
N LYS A 66 4.13 -9.33 -19.28
CA LYS A 66 3.82 -10.76 -19.10
C LYS A 66 3.00 -11.01 -17.83
N LEU A 67 3.34 -10.36 -16.73
CA LEU A 67 2.59 -10.46 -15.47
C LEU A 67 1.14 -10.00 -15.64
N ASP A 68 0.91 -8.88 -16.34
CA ASP A 68 -0.43 -8.36 -16.56
C ASP A 68 -1.23 -9.20 -17.54
N THR A 69 -0.57 -9.79 -18.55
CA THR A 69 -1.16 -10.82 -19.41
C THR A 69 -1.60 -12.03 -18.58
N LEU A 70 -0.71 -12.58 -17.76
CA LEU A 70 -1.01 -13.73 -16.89
C LEU A 70 -2.16 -13.44 -15.92
N LYS A 71 -2.25 -12.23 -15.35
CA LYS A 71 -3.39 -11.85 -14.50
C LYS A 71 -4.71 -11.90 -15.28
N THR A 72 -4.71 -11.36 -16.50
CA THR A 72 -5.89 -11.32 -17.36
C THR A 72 -6.32 -12.73 -17.77
N ASP A 73 -5.35 -13.58 -18.12
CA ASP A 73 -5.59 -14.99 -18.46
C ASP A 73 -6.17 -15.74 -17.26
N ILE A 74 -5.58 -15.58 -16.07
CA ILE A 74 -6.09 -16.20 -14.83
C ILE A 74 -7.50 -15.74 -14.49
N GLU A 75 -7.81 -14.45 -14.66
CA GLU A 75 -9.18 -13.95 -14.43
C GLU A 75 -10.17 -14.51 -15.45
N SER A 76 -9.76 -14.61 -16.72
CA SER A 76 -10.56 -15.21 -17.78
C SER A 76 -10.82 -16.70 -17.52
N ASP A 77 -9.79 -17.46 -17.14
CA ASP A 77 -9.90 -18.87 -16.80
C ASP A 77 -10.80 -19.10 -15.59
N LYS A 78 -10.72 -18.24 -14.56
CA LYS A 78 -11.64 -18.29 -13.42
C LYS A 78 -13.10 -18.09 -13.83
N MET A 79 -13.36 -17.17 -14.76
CA MET A 79 -14.70 -16.96 -15.32
C MET A 79 -15.15 -18.20 -16.10
N LEU A 80 -14.31 -18.73 -16.97
CA LEU A 80 -14.61 -19.93 -17.76
C LEU A 80 -14.89 -21.15 -16.87
N ILE A 81 -14.08 -21.39 -15.84
CA ILE A 81 -14.30 -22.47 -14.86
C ILE A 81 -15.67 -22.29 -14.19
N SER A 82 -16.02 -21.05 -13.81
CA SER A 82 -17.31 -20.75 -13.19
C SER A 82 -18.48 -21.03 -14.16
N ASP A 83 -18.35 -20.59 -15.42
CA ASP A 83 -19.38 -20.81 -16.45
C ASP A 83 -19.56 -22.30 -16.77
N VAL A 84 -18.47 -23.06 -16.88
CA VAL A 84 -18.51 -24.51 -17.09
C VAL A 84 -19.16 -25.21 -15.89
N ALA A 85 -18.76 -24.86 -14.67
CA ALA A 85 -19.33 -25.41 -13.44
C ALA A 85 -20.84 -25.11 -13.31
N ILE A 86 -21.28 -23.89 -13.66
CA ILE A 86 -22.71 -23.54 -13.67
C ILE A 86 -23.46 -24.35 -14.74
N ASN A 87 -22.90 -24.51 -15.94
CA ASN A 87 -23.54 -25.30 -17.00
C ASN A 87 -23.68 -26.78 -16.62
N GLN A 88 -22.66 -27.38 -16.00
CA GLN A 88 -22.71 -28.76 -15.49
C GLN A 88 -23.76 -28.89 -14.37
N LEU A 89 -23.81 -27.92 -13.45
CA LEU A 89 -24.82 -27.88 -12.40
C LEU A 89 -26.25 -27.82 -12.98
N VAL A 90 -26.48 -26.98 -14.00
CA VAL A 90 -27.79 -26.86 -14.67
C VAL A 90 -28.19 -28.16 -15.39
N LYS A 91 -27.22 -28.90 -15.93
CA LYS A 91 -27.44 -30.23 -16.54
C LYS A 91 -27.66 -31.35 -15.53
N GLY A 92 -27.47 -31.09 -14.23
CA GLY A 92 -27.55 -32.09 -13.17
C GLY A 92 -26.31 -32.99 -13.07
N GLU A 93 -25.18 -32.58 -13.67
CA GLU A 93 -23.90 -33.30 -13.59
C GLU A 93 -23.16 -32.96 -12.28
N MET A 94 -22.39 -33.91 -11.77
CA MET A 94 -21.54 -33.72 -10.59
C MET A 94 -20.33 -32.86 -10.96
N VAL A 95 -20.17 -31.73 -10.29
CA VAL A 95 -19.06 -30.79 -10.53
C VAL A 95 -17.94 -31.10 -9.53
N GLU A 96 -16.88 -31.75 -10.00
CA GLU A 96 -15.66 -32.03 -9.23
C GLU A 96 -14.44 -31.69 -10.10
N ILE A 97 -13.36 -31.16 -9.49
CA ILE A 97 -12.06 -30.99 -10.15
C ILE A 97 -10.96 -31.66 -9.33
N THR A 98 -9.96 -32.23 -10.01
CA THR A 98 -8.79 -32.88 -9.37
C THR A 98 -7.51 -32.13 -9.70
N ASP A 99 -6.62 -31.96 -8.72
CA ASP A 99 -5.30 -31.37 -8.95
C ASP A 99 -4.25 -32.40 -9.40
N GLN A 100 -3.00 -31.92 -9.55
CA GLN A 100 -1.84 -32.71 -9.96
C GLN A 100 -1.44 -33.80 -8.93
N TYR A 101 -2.02 -33.78 -7.73
CA TYR A 101 -1.76 -34.70 -6.63
C TYR A 101 -3.01 -35.53 -6.28
N GLU A 102 -3.98 -35.61 -7.20
CA GLU A 102 -5.24 -36.34 -7.05
C GLU A 102 -6.17 -35.83 -5.92
N ASN A 103 -5.95 -34.62 -5.40
CA ASN A 103 -6.89 -34.04 -4.45
C ASN A 103 -8.15 -33.57 -5.19
N LYS A 104 -9.32 -33.96 -4.67
CA LYS A 104 -10.62 -33.56 -5.20
C LYS A 104 -11.10 -32.26 -4.57
N TYR A 105 -11.65 -31.36 -5.37
CA TYR A 105 -12.24 -30.11 -4.95
C TYR A 105 -13.71 -30.06 -5.38
N GLU A 106 -14.55 -29.60 -4.45
CA GLU A 106 -15.97 -29.31 -4.69
C GLU A 106 -16.16 -27.80 -4.92
N PRO A 107 -17.11 -27.40 -5.78
CA PRO A 107 -17.38 -25.99 -6.05
C PRO A 107 -18.10 -25.31 -4.88
N ILE A 108 -17.62 -24.12 -4.51
CA ILE A 108 -18.32 -23.24 -3.56
C ILE A 108 -18.98 -22.11 -4.35
N PHE A 109 -20.31 -22.18 -4.50
CA PHE A 109 -21.08 -21.12 -5.13
C PHE A 109 -21.36 -19.98 -4.14
N SER A 110 -20.98 -18.75 -4.50
CA SER A 110 -21.29 -17.55 -3.70
C SER A 110 -21.77 -16.40 -4.57
N VAL A 111 -22.83 -15.72 -4.13
CA VAL A 111 -23.40 -14.56 -4.83
C VAL A 111 -22.88 -13.29 -4.16
N ARG A 112 -22.29 -12.38 -4.96
CA ARG A 112 -21.82 -11.07 -4.51
C ARG A 112 -22.40 -9.97 -5.38
N PHE A 113 -22.90 -8.90 -4.76
CA PHE A 113 -23.46 -7.75 -5.45
C PHE A 113 -22.43 -6.63 -5.53
N LYS A 114 -22.29 -6.00 -6.71
CA LYS A 114 -21.48 -4.79 -6.91
C LYS A 114 -22.40 -3.59 -7.12
N LYS A 115 -22.06 -2.45 -6.50
CA LYS A 115 -22.78 -1.20 -6.68
C LYS A 115 -22.55 -0.66 -8.10
N ARG A 116 -23.63 -0.19 -8.71
CA ARG A 116 -23.66 0.39 -10.06
C ARG A 116 -22.98 1.75 -10.10
#